data_AF-A0AA51JHE4-F1
#
_entry.id   AF-A0AA51JHE4-F1
#
_cell.length_a   1.000
_cell.length_b   1.000
_cell.length_c   1.000
_cell.angle_alpha   90.00
_cell.angle_beta   90.00
_cell.angle_gamma   90.00
#
_symmetry.space_group_name_H-M   'P 1'
#
loop_
_entity.id
_entity.type
_entity.pdbx_description
1 polymer ?
#
loop_
_entity_poly.entity_id
_entity_poly.type
_entity_poly.pdbx_seq_one_letter_code
_entity_poly.pdbx_strand_id
1 'polypeptide(L)'
;DLQQYINEIQLYCHQIAPGPSLAAMLAPSHLREKCREEASLLVEKNNNGTVTDANTVDLITDLTALMLQVRSLSDSDQNAYELSVLQGTMDQVKMKLEPPYQRLFQNQVELHMQRIQMGLG
;
A
#
# COMPACT_ATOMS: atom_id res chain seq x y z
N ASP A 1 15.03 -11.92 -29.66
CA ASP A 1 14.13 -10.81 -30.02
C ASP A 1 13.21 -10.31 -28.89
N LEU A 2 13.57 -10.39 -27.61
CA LEU A 2 12.76 -9.80 -26.53
C LEU A 2 13.27 -8.41 -26.13
N GLN A 3 14.60 -8.23 -26.14
CA GLN A 3 15.24 -6.95 -25.84
C GLN A 3 14.86 -5.86 -26.85
N GLN A 4 14.65 -6.21 -28.12
CA GLN A 4 14.21 -5.25 -29.13
C GLN A 4 12.79 -4.74 -28.85
N TYR A 5 11.84 -5.62 -28.53
CA TYR A 5 10.49 -5.20 -28.14
C TYR A 5 10.49 -4.38 -26.85
N ILE A 6 11.29 -4.74 -25.85
CA ILE A 6 11.41 -3.96 -24.60
C ILE A 6 11.94 -2.56 -24.90
N ASN A 7 12.96 -2.43 -25.76
CA ASN A 7 13.52 -1.14 -26.15
C ASN A 7 12.51 -0.28 -26.94
N GLU A 8 11.73 -0.88 -27.84
CA GLU A 8 10.68 -0.18 -28.58
C GLU A 8 9.55 0.29 -27.66
N ILE A 9 9.10 -0.55 -26.73
CA ILE A 9 8.08 -0.18 -25.73
C ILE A 9 8.60 0.97 -24.85
N GLN A 10 9.85 0.91 -24.38
CA GLN A 10 10.46 1.99 -23.60
C GLN A 10 10.55 3.31 -24.36
N LEU A 11 10.85 3.25 -25.66
CA LEU A 11 10.89 4.41 -26.54
C LEU A 11 9.50 5.05 -26.69
N TYR A 12 8.46 4.24 -26.94
CA TYR A 12 7.09 4.73 -27.03
C TYR A 12 6.58 5.28 -25.69
N CYS A 13 6.90 4.63 -24.56
CA CYS A 13 6.56 5.14 -23.23
C CYS A 13 7.18 6.52 -22.97
N HIS A 14 8.42 6.77 -23.40
CA HIS A 14 9.06 8.09 -23.29
C HIS A 14 8.43 9.16 -24.19
N GLN A 15 7.96 8.78 -25.37
CA GLN A 15 7.32 9.72 -26.31
C GLN A 15 5.91 10.12 -25.90
N ILE A 16 5.15 9.19 -25.28
CA ILE A 16 3.75 9.41 -24.91
C ILE A 16 3.63 10.14 -23.57
N ALA A 17 4.59 9.96 -22.66
CA ALA A 17 4.60 10.63 -21.36
C ALA A 17 6.00 11.19 -21.03
N PRO A 18 6.30 12.46 -21.39
CA PRO A 18 7.57 13.12 -21.06
C PRO A 18 7.69 13.51 -19.57
N GLY A 19 6.75 13.04 -18.73
CA GLY A 19 6.67 13.32 -17.29
C GLY A 19 7.36 12.22 -16.45
N PRO A 20 7.20 12.24 -15.10
CA PRO A 20 7.85 11.27 -14.22
C PRO A 20 7.68 9.85 -14.78
N SER A 21 8.78 9.12 -14.90
CA SER A 21 8.87 7.82 -15.59
C SER A 21 7.64 6.95 -15.31
N LEU A 22 7.10 6.26 -16.31
CA LEU A 22 5.93 5.38 -16.16
C LEU A 22 6.05 4.44 -14.94
N ALA A 23 7.27 4.01 -14.61
CA ALA A 23 7.55 3.22 -13.41
C ALA A 23 7.20 3.97 -12.11
N ALA A 24 7.50 5.27 -12.01
CA ALA A 24 7.12 6.12 -10.88
C ALA A 24 5.59 6.32 -10.78
N MET A 25 4.88 6.36 -11.92
CA MET A 25 3.42 6.46 -11.92
C MET A 25 2.73 5.17 -11.47
N LEU A 26 3.30 4.00 -11.82
CA LEU A 26 2.70 2.70 -11.54
C LEU A 26 3.15 2.08 -10.21
N ALA A 27 4.31 2.48 -9.69
CA ALA A 27 4.86 1.97 -8.43
C ALA A 27 3.86 2.06 -7.25
N PRO A 28 3.12 3.17 -7.04
CA PRO A 28 2.15 3.26 -5.96
C PRO A 28 1.03 2.21 -6.03
N SER A 29 0.41 2.06 -7.20
CA SER A 29 -0.67 1.09 -7.41
C SER A 29 -0.17 -0.35 -7.30
N HIS A 30 1.01 -0.63 -7.84
CA HIS A 30 1.60 -1.96 -7.80
C HIS A 30 1.97 -2.39 -6.38
N LEU A 31 2.57 -1.48 -5.59
CA LEU A 31 2.86 -1.76 -4.18
C LEU A 31 1.58 -2.03 -3.39
N ARG A 32 0.55 -1.19 -3.59
CA ARG A 32 -0.74 -1.35 -2.91
C ARG A 32 -1.36 -2.72 -3.21
N GLU A 33 -1.42 -3.09 -4.50
CA GLU A 33 -2.03 -4.35 -4.93
C GLU A 33 -1.26 -5.55 -4.39
N LYS A 34 0.08 -5.56 -4.56
CA LYS A 34 0.94 -6.63 -4.04
C LYS A 34 0.76 -6.86 -2.55
N CYS A 35 0.81 -5.79 -1.74
CA CYS A 35 0.62 -5.89 -0.29
C CYS A 35 -0.79 -6.37 0.07
N ARG A 36 -1.81 -6.01 -0.74
CA ARG A 36 -3.18 -6.42 -0.51
C ARG A 36 -3.42 -7.89 -0.82
N GLU A 37 -2.87 -8.39 -1.93
CA GLU A 37 -2.90 -9.80 -2.29
C GLU A 37 -2.20 -10.66 -1.24
N GLU A 38 -0.98 -10.27 -0.84
CA GLU A 38 -0.22 -10.98 0.21
C GLU A 38 -0.99 -10.98 1.55
N ALA A 39 -1.58 -9.84 1.93
CA ALA A 39 -2.42 -9.75 3.11
C ALA A 39 -3.63 -10.69 3.04
N SER A 40 -4.29 -10.77 1.89
CA SER A 40 -5.45 -11.66 1.70
C SER A 40 -5.08 -13.12 1.90
N LEU A 41 -3.95 -13.56 1.33
CA LEU A 41 -3.43 -14.92 1.51
C LEU A 41 -3.07 -15.20 2.98
N LEU A 42 -2.47 -14.22 3.67
CA LEU A 42 -2.15 -14.35 5.10
C LEU A 42 -3.42 -14.47 5.95
N VAL A 43 -4.42 -13.62 5.70
CA VAL A 43 -5.68 -13.66 6.46
C VAL A 43 -6.41 -14.98 6.20
N GLU A 44 -6.53 -15.41 4.94
CA GLU A 44 -7.16 -16.68 4.59
C GLU A 44 -6.50 -17.87 5.29
N LYS A 45 -5.16 -17.94 5.23
CA LYS A 45 -4.37 -19.01 5.85
C LYS A 45 -4.52 -19.07 7.37
N ASN A 46 -4.71 -17.93 8.03
CA ASN A 46 -4.71 -17.84 9.49
C ASN A 46 -6.10 -17.74 10.13
N ASN A 47 -7.13 -17.35 9.38
CA ASN A 47 -8.47 -17.15 9.91
C ASN A 47 -9.11 -18.47 10.40
N ASN A 48 -8.86 -19.59 9.70
CA ASN A 48 -9.39 -20.92 10.04
C ASN A 48 -10.92 -20.95 10.29
N GLY A 49 -11.67 -20.06 9.63
CA GLY A 49 -13.12 -19.94 9.81
C GLY A 49 -13.58 -19.26 11.12
N THR A 50 -12.66 -18.67 11.90
CA THR A 50 -12.97 -18.00 13.17
C THR A 50 -13.77 -16.72 12.97
N VAL A 51 -13.34 -15.90 12.00
CA VAL A 51 -14.02 -14.66 11.60
C VAL A 51 -14.82 -14.97 10.34
N THR A 52 -16.14 -14.82 10.41
CA THR A 52 -17.07 -15.13 9.32
C THR A 52 -17.70 -13.88 8.70
N ASP A 53 -17.71 -12.76 9.43
CA ASP A 53 -18.19 -11.49 8.92
C ASP A 53 -17.24 -10.93 7.85
N ALA A 54 -17.76 -10.76 6.63
CA ALA A 54 -16.98 -10.34 5.48
C ALA A 54 -16.37 -8.94 5.67
N ASN A 55 -17.08 -8.02 6.34
CA ASN A 55 -16.58 -6.66 6.59
C ASN A 55 -15.40 -6.70 7.57
N THR A 56 -15.49 -7.54 8.61
CA THR A 56 -14.40 -7.74 9.56
C THR A 56 -13.20 -8.42 8.90
N VAL A 57 -13.39 -9.42 8.05
CA VAL A 57 -12.30 -10.06 7.28
C VAL A 57 -11.63 -9.05 6.35
N ASP A 58 -12.42 -8.21 5.67
CA ASP A 58 -11.93 -7.16 4.78
C ASP A 58 -11.09 -6.11 5.55
N LEU A 59 -11.57 -5.66 6.71
CA LEU A 59 -10.83 -4.74 7.59
C LEU A 59 -9.53 -5.35 8.11
N ILE A 60 -9.54 -6.61 8.56
CA ILE A 60 -8.32 -7.32 8.99
C ILE A 60 -7.33 -7.41 7.82
N THR A 61 -7.83 -7.65 6.61
CA THR A 61 -7.00 -7.70 5.40
C THR A 61 -6.38 -6.34 5.09
N ASP A 62 -7.14 -5.24 5.18
CA ASP A 62 -6.60 -3.90 4.98
C ASP A 62 -5.54 -3.53 6.02
N LEU A 63 -5.78 -3.84 7.30
CA LEU A 63 -4.82 -3.61 8.37
C LEU A 63 -3.55 -4.45 8.19
N THR A 64 -3.68 -5.69 7.72
CA THR A 64 -2.55 -6.56 7.39
C THR A 64 -1.76 -6.01 6.21
N ALA A 65 -2.44 -5.51 5.17
CA ALA A 65 -1.81 -4.87 4.02
C ALA A 65 -1.06 -3.59 4.42
N LEU A 66 -1.64 -2.79 5.32
CA LEU A 66 -0.98 -1.60 5.87
C LEU A 66 0.33 -1.96 6.58
N MET A 67 0.33 -3.03 7.39
CA MET A 67 1.57 -3.51 8.05
C MET A 67 2.64 -3.97 7.05
N LEU A 68 2.24 -4.64 5.96
CA LEU A 68 3.17 -5.04 4.89
C LEU A 68 3.75 -3.83 4.13
N GLN A 69 2.96 -2.78 3.93
CA GLN A 69 3.43 -1.53 3.35
C GLN A 69 4.46 -0.83 4.26
N VAL A 70 4.22 -0.80 5.58
CA VAL A 70 5.20 -0.28 6.58
C VAL A 70 6.50 -1.08 6.55
N ARG A 71 6.42 -2.41 6.40
CA ARG A 71 7.61 -3.25 6.23
C ARG A 71 8.38 -2.88 4.96
N SER A 72 7.68 -2.72 3.83
CA SER A 72 8.31 -2.33 2.56
C SER A 72 9.07 -1.00 2.67
N LEU A 73 8.50 -0.03 3.39
CA LEU A 73 9.14 1.26 3.67
C LEU A 73 10.42 1.15 4.51
N SER A 74 10.55 0.10 5.32
CA SER A 74 11.73 -0.12 6.17
C SER A 74 12.87 -0.81 5.43
N ASP A 75 12.55 -1.52 4.34
CA ASP A 75 13.50 -2.30 3.54
C ASP A 75 14.06 -1.51 2.33
N SER A 76 13.44 -0.38 1.96
CA SER A 76 13.79 0.44 0.78
C SER A 76 14.53 1.73 1.18
N ASP A 77 15.50 2.17 0.33
CA ASP A 77 15.98 3.55 0.38
C ASP A 77 14.79 4.46 0.03
N GLN A 78 14.22 5.05 1.07
CA GLN A 78 12.92 5.69 1.09
C GLN A 78 12.52 6.41 -0.19
N ASN A 79 11.53 5.86 -0.87
CA ASN A 79 10.95 6.46 -2.05
C ASN A 79 9.66 7.19 -1.66
N ALA A 80 9.56 8.50 -1.93
CA ALA A 80 8.40 9.34 -1.55
C ALA A 80 7.04 8.77 -2.04
N TYR A 81 7.06 7.96 -3.10
CA TYR A 81 5.90 7.25 -3.63
C TYR A 81 5.34 6.20 -2.68
N GLU A 82 6.19 5.46 -1.96
CA GLU A 82 5.75 4.42 -1.00
C GLU A 82 5.02 5.05 0.18
N LEU A 83 5.45 6.24 0.59
CA LEU A 83 4.78 7.00 1.64
C LEU A 83 3.36 7.44 1.24
N SER A 84 3.18 7.83 -0.03
CA SER A 84 1.86 8.19 -0.57
C SER A 84 0.90 7.01 -0.60
N VAL A 85 1.42 5.79 -0.85
CA VAL A 85 0.63 4.56 -0.81
C VAL A 85 0.10 4.32 0.59
N LEU A 86 0.99 4.43 1.58
CA LEU A 86 0.64 4.19 2.97
C LEU A 86 -0.43 5.18 3.46
N GLN A 87 -0.28 6.47 3.13
CA GLN A 87 -1.26 7.49 3.48
C GLN A 87 -2.63 7.17 2.88
N GLY A 88 -2.68 6.82 1.59
CA GLY A 88 -3.93 6.44 0.94
C GLY A 88 -4.58 5.20 1.54
N THR A 89 -3.80 4.20 1.95
CA THR A 89 -4.32 3.00 2.63
C THR A 89 -4.88 3.34 4.01
N MET A 90 -4.19 4.20 4.80
CA MET A 90 -4.69 4.65 6.10
C MET A 90 -6.04 5.38 5.98
N ASP A 91 -6.16 6.27 4.99
CA ASP A 91 -7.42 7.00 4.74
C ASP A 91 -8.55 6.03 4.39
N GLN A 92 -8.28 5.02 3.55
CA GLN A 92 -9.27 3.99 3.20
C GLN A 92 -9.71 3.15 4.40
N VAL A 93 -8.77 2.69 5.23
CA VAL A 93 -9.09 1.93 6.45
C VAL A 93 -9.99 2.76 7.36
N LYS A 94 -9.62 4.02 7.60
CA LYS A 94 -10.36 4.93 8.45
C LYS A 94 -11.78 5.18 7.94
N MET A 95 -11.97 5.31 6.63
CA MET A 95 -13.31 5.50 6.03
C MET A 95 -14.23 4.29 6.23
N LYS A 96 -13.69 3.08 6.46
CA LYS A 96 -14.47 1.87 6.78
C LYS A 96 -14.87 1.78 8.24
N LEU A 97 -14.27 2.58 9.13
CA LEU A 97 -14.53 2.55 10.56
C LEU A 97 -15.66 3.49 10.95
N GLU A 98 -16.46 3.09 11.95
CA GLU A 98 -17.44 3.97 12.55
C GLU A 98 -16.76 5.15 13.28
N PRO A 99 -17.44 6.30 13.44
CA PRO A 99 -16.86 7.51 14.04
C PRO A 99 -16.08 7.32 15.37
N PRO A 100 -16.53 6.51 16.35
CA PRO A 100 -15.74 6.29 17.57
C PRO A 100 -14.39 5.59 17.29
N TYR A 101 -14.37 4.65 16.34
CA TYR A 101 -13.17 3.91 15.96
C TYR A 101 -12.25 4.71 15.04
N GLN A 102 -12.76 5.68 14.29
CA GLN A 102 -11.92 6.61 13.51
C GLN A 102 -10.98 7.41 14.42
N ARG A 103 -11.46 7.92 15.57
CA ARG A 103 -10.59 8.63 16.53
C ARG A 103 -9.55 7.70 17.15
N LEU A 104 -9.94 6.46 17.44
CA LEU A 104 -9.01 5.45 17.93
C LEU A 104 -7.91 5.18 16.91
N PHE A 105 -8.28 4.99 15.64
CA PHE A 105 -7.33 4.77 14.55
C PHE A 105 -6.38 5.96 14.33
N GLN A 106 -6.90 7.19 14.38
CA GLN A 106 -6.05 8.40 14.33
C GLN A 106 -4.97 8.40 15.43
N ASN A 107 -5.38 8.13 16.66
CA ASN A 107 -4.49 8.20 17.81
C ASN A 107 -3.49 7.03 17.88
N GLN A 108 -3.89 5.85 17.42
CA GLN A 108 -3.13 4.61 17.57
C GLN A 108 -2.37 4.19 16.30
N VAL A 109 -2.67 4.79 15.14
CA VAL A 109 -2.03 4.42 13.86
C VAL A 109 -1.47 5.65 13.17
N GLU A 110 -2.31 6.64 12.84
CA GLU A 110 -1.86 7.82 12.06
C GLU A 110 -0.78 8.60 12.81
N LEU A 111 -0.95 8.84 14.11
CA LEU A 111 0.05 9.57 14.90
C LEU A 111 1.41 8.86 14.93
N HIS A 112 1.42 7.53 15.01
CA HIS A 112 2.67 6.75 14.98
C HIS A 112 3.30 6.79 13.60
N MET A 113 2.51 6.73 12.54
CA MET A 113 3.02 6.88 11.18
C MET A 113 3.61 8.24 10.91
N GLN A 114 3.00 9.32 11.39
CA GLN A 114 3.56 10.67 11.30
C GLN A 114 4.92 10.77 12.00
N ARG A 115 5.10 10.09 13.14
CA ARG A 115 6.40 10.03 13.84
C ARG A 115 7.45 9.25 13.07
N ILE A 116 7.06 8.12 12.47
CA ILE A 116 7.94 7.35 11.59
C ILE A 116 8.39 8.24 10.42
N GLN A 117 7.46 8.93 9.75
CA GLN A 117 7.76 9.89 8.69
C GLN A 117 8.72 11.01 9.13
N MET A 118 8.54 11.56 10.33
CA MET A 118 9.42 12.61 10.86
C MET A 118 10.82 12.09 11.22
N GLY A 119 10.96 10.84 11.66
CA GLY A 119 12.26 10.23 11.97
C GLY A 119 13.03 9.75 10.74
N LEU A 120 12.34 9.73 9.60
CA LEU A 120 12.83 9.30 8.30
C LEU A 120 13.32 10.47 7.42
N GLY A 121 13.17 11.72 7.89
CA GLY A 121 13.60 12.96 7.22
C GLY A 121 14.82 13.63 7.84
#